data_AF-A0A3M2BWW5-F1
#
_entry.id   AF-A0A3M2BWW5-F1
#
_cell.length_a   1.000
_cell.length_b   1.000
_cell.length_c   1.000
_cell.angle_alpha   90.00
_cell.angle_beta   90.00
_cell.angle_gamma   90.00
#
_symmetry.space_group_name_H-M   'P 1'
#
loop_
_entity.id
_entity.type
_entity.pdbx_description
1 polymer ?
#
loop_
_entity_poly.entity_id
_entity_poly.type
_entity_poly.pdbx_seq_one_letter_code
_entity_poly.pdbx_strand_id
1 'polypeptide(L)'
;PLANLAHHPSFAGSKPEPSNAAERLLQEGEAGLKSGDLESALRAFREAKNAEGSNPSIVAAAEQGEEKVSQALERDGVKLTAVPRLNCGMEKLTQLKISPQEGYMLTRVNGSYDIKSLLKMNPAPKVDTQLLFWRLKKSGHVAL
;
A
#
# COMPACT_ATOMS: atom_id res chain seq x y z
N PRO A 1 -38.77 41.80 30.40
CA PRO A 1 -38.31 41.82 28.99
C PRO A 1 -36.87 41.30 28.90
N LEU A 2 -36.63 39.99 28.65
CA LEU A 2 -36.52 39.34 27.33
C LEU A 2 -35.68 40.16 26.34
N ALA A 3 -34.58 39.71 25.72
CA ALA A 3 -33.86 38.44 25.72
C ALA A 3 -32.42 38.69 25.24
N ASN A 4 -31.51 37.85 25.73
CA ASN A 4 -30.09 37.78 25.37
C ASN A 4 -29.96 37.12 23.98
N LEU A 5 -29.40 37.82 23.00
CA LEU A 5 -29.20 37.30 21.64
C LEU A 5 -27.85 36.58 21.56
N ALA A 6 -27.93 35.25 21.56
CA ALA A 6 -26.82 34.33 21.48
C ALA A 6 -26.04 34.48 20.17
N HIS A 7 -24.71 34.47 20.30
CA HIS A 7 -23.79 34.18 19.23
C HIS A 7 -23.99 32.74 18.77
N HIS A 8 -24.39 32.55 17.51
CA HIS A 8 -24.24 31.28 16.82
C HIS A 8 -23.03 31.36 15.88
N PRO A 9 -21.92 30.66 16.12
CA PRO A 9 -21.00 30.32 15.04
C PRO A 9 -21.62 29.16 14.24
N SER A 10 -22.01 29.46 13.01
CA SER A 10 -22.36 28.47 12.00
C SER A 10 -21.09 27.70 11.60
N PHE A 11 -20.91 26.49 12.14
CA PHE A 11 -19.95 25.53 11.61
C PHE A 11 -20.56 24.88 10.36
N ALA A 12 -20.51 25.59 9.24
CA ALA A 12 -20.68 24.98 7.93
C ALA A 12 -19.46 24.09 7.68
N GLY A 13 -19.68 22.77 7.61
CA GLY A 13 -18.67 21.77 7.27
C GLY A 13 -18.00 22.11 5.94
N SER A 14 -16.85 22.77 6.02
CA SER A 14 -16.00 23.04 4.86
C SER A 14 -15.36 21.71 4.48
N LYS A 15 -15.52 21.30 3.22
CA LYS A 15 -14.74 20.22 2.62
C LYS A 15 -13.26 20.53 2.92
N PRO A 16 -12.47 19.61 3.50
CA PRO A 16 -11.10 19.93 3.88
C PRO A 16 -10.35 20.44 2.65
N GLU A 17 -9.71 21.60 2.79
CA GLU A 17 -8.79 22.13 1.77
C GLU A 17 -7.79 21.02 1.39
N PRO A 18 -7.46 20.85 0.10
CA PRO A 18 -6.76 19.68 -0.39
C PRO A 18 -5.37 19.49 0.27
N SER A 19 -4.71 20.58 0.69
CA SER A 19 -3.47 20.52 1.51
C SER A 19 -3.68 19.79 2.84
N ASN A 20 -4.76 20.10 3.56
CA ASN A 20 -5.06 19.46 4.85
C ASN A 20 -5.50 17.99 4.64
N ALA A 21 -6.22 17.71 3.55
CA ALA A 21 -6.59 16.33 3.21
C ALA A 21 -5.36 15.47 2.90
N ALA A 22 -4.43 15.96 2.09
CA ALA A 22 -3.20 15.25 1.75
C ALA A 22 -2.28 15.06 2.98
N GLU A 23 -2.14 16.08 3.82
CA GLU A 23 -1.38 15.97 5.08
C GLU A 23 -1.95 14.91 6.01
N ARG A 24 -3.28 14.82 6.12
CA ARG A 24 -3.94 13.76 6.91
C ARG A 24 -3.68 12.37 6.34
N LEU A 25 -3.67 12.22 5.01
CA LEU A 25 -3.34 10.96 4.35
C LEU A 25 -1.87 10.56 4.58
N LEU A 26 -0.94 11.53 4.59
CA LEU A 26 0.45 11.25 4.98
C LEU A 26 0.55 10.76 6.43
N GLN A 27 -0.19 11.39 7.35
CA GLN A 27 -0.24 10.96 8.76
C GLN A 27 -0.84 9.56 8.92
N GLU A 28 -1.90 9.24 8.16
CA GLU A 28 -2.49 7.90 8.12
C GLU A 28 -1.50 6.86 7.58
N GLY A 29 -0.74 7.22 6.53
CA GLY A 29 0.33 6.39 5.99
C GLY A 29 1.40 6.05 7.03
N GLU A 30 1.87 7.06 7.76
CA GLU A 30 2.83 6.88 8.85
C GLU A 30 2.25 6.08 10.03
N ALA A 31 0.96 6.23 10.33
CA ALA A 31 0.29 5.43 11.35
C ALA A 31 0.20 3.94 10.93
N GLY A 32 -0.12 3.67 9.66
CA GLY A 32 -0.14 2.33 9.09
C GLY A 32 1.23 1.65 9.13
N LEU A 33 2.31 2.38 8.84
CA LEU A 33 3.68 1.88 9.00
C LEU A 33 3.97 1.47 10.45
N LYS A 34 3.54 2.28 11.43
CA LYS A 34 3.75 1.99 12.86
C LYS A 34 2.94 0.80 13.36
N SER A 35 1.72 0.61 12.84
CA SER A 35 0.86 -0.52 13.21
C SER A 35 1.18 -1.81 12.44
N GLY A 36 2.01 -1.73 11.39
CA GLY A 36 2.29 -2.86 10.50
C GLY A 36 1.19 -3.13 9.47
N ASP A 37 0.20 -2.24 9.34
CA ASP A 37 -0.78 -2.27 8.26
C ASP A 37 -0.20 -1.62 7.00
N LEU A 38 0.68 -2.38 6.33
CA LEU A 38 1.43 -1.92 5.16
C LEU A 38 0.53 -1.67 3.93
N GLU A 39 -0.61 -2.37 3.82
CA GLU A 39 -1.57 -2.17 2.73
C GLU A 39 -2.26 -0.81 2.87
N SER A 40 -2.80 -0.51 4.05
CA SER A 40 -3.41 0.79 4.32
C SER A 40 -2.39 1.92 4.25
N ALA A 41 -1.16 1.69 4.73
CA ALA A 41 -0.09 2.67 4.65
C ALA A 41 0.23 3.06 3.20
N LEU A 42 0.46 2.07 2.33
CA LEU A 42 0.77 2.31 0.92
C LEU A 42 -0.38 3.04 0.21
N ARG A 43 -1.61 2.64 0.49
CA ARG A 43 -2.80 3.29 -0.07
C ARG A 43 -2.86 4.77 0.32
N ALA A 44 -2.67 5.09 1.60
CA ALA A 44 -2.76 6.46 2.09
C ALA A 44 -1.69 7.37 1.46
N PHE A 45 -0.44 6.90 1.33
CA PHE A 45 0.61 7.67 0.64
C PHE A 45 0.27 7.94 -0.84
N ARG A 46 -0.26 6.95 -1.55
CA ARG A 46 -0.67 7.11 -2.95
C ARG A 46 -1.86 8.04 -3.09
N GLU A 47 -2.83 7.98 -2.18
CA GLU A 47 -3.95 8.91 -2.15
C GLU A 47 -3.49 10.34 -1.86
N ALA A 48 -2.52 10.55 -0.95
CA ALA A 48 -1.93 11.87 -0.70
C ALA A 48 -1.28 12.45 -1.96
N LYS A 49 -0.48 11.63 -2.65
CA LYS A 49 0.15 12.00 -3.92
C LYS A 49 -0.87 12.32 -5.01
N ASN A 50 -1.97 11.58 -5.08
CA ASN A 50 -3.03 11.82 -6.05
C ASN A 50 -3.86 13.08 -5.72
N ALA A 51 -4.07 13.36 -4.44
CA ALA A 51 -4.82 14.53 -3.99
C ALA A 51 -4.07 15.85 -4.26
N GLU A 52 -2.75 15.86 -4.10
CA GLU A 52 -1.90 17.05 -4.18
C GLU A 52 -0.64 16.81 -5.03
N GLY A 53 -0.82 16.24 -6.22
CA GLY A 53 0.28 15.86 -7.12
C GLY A 53 1.11 17.03 -7.69
N SER A 54 0.65 18.27 -7.53
CA SER A 54 1.40 19.48 -7.90
C SER A 54 2.23 20.07 -6.76
N ASN A 55 2.03 19.61 -5.52
CA ASN A 55 2.79 20.06 -4.36
C ASN A 55 4.04 19.17 -4.18
N PRO A 56 5.26 19.67 -4.48
CA PRO A 56 6.47 18.84 -4.44
C PRO A 56 6.77 18.26 -3.06
N SER A 57 6.35 18.96 -1.99
CA SER A 57 6.58 18.51 -0.62
C SER A 57 5.72 17.30 -0.28
N ILE A 58 4.44 17.30 -0.70
CA ILE A 58 3.53 16.16 -0.50
C ILE A 58 3.98 14.97 -1.34
N VAL A 59 4.34 15.20 -2.61
CA VAL A 59 4.83 14.15 -3.51
C VAL A 59 6.08 13.49 -2.92
N ALA A 60 7.07 14.27 -2.50
CA ALA A 60 8.30 13.74 -1.90
C ALA A 60 8.03 12.97 -0.60
N ALA A 61 7.13 13.47 0.26
CA ALA A 61 6.76 12.78 1.50
C ALA A 61 6.04 11.45 1.22
N ALA A 62 5.13 11.42 0.25
CA ALA A 62 4.44 10.21 -0.17
C ALA A 62 5.41 9.18 -0.75
N GLU A 63 6.32 9.59 -1.64
CA GLU A 63 7.35 8.70 -2.22
C GLU A 63 8.28 8.13 -1.15
N GLN A 64 8.69 8.96 -0.18
CA GLN A 64 9.45 8.48 0.98
C GLN A 64 8.64 7.47 1.81
N GLY A 65 7.33 7.68 1.95
CA GLY A 65 6.41 6.74 2.58
C GLY A 65 6.32 5.39 1.84
N GLU A 66 6.18 5.41 0.52
CA GLU A 66 6.17 4.19 -0.32
C GLU A 66 7.49 3.41 -0.18
N GLU A 67 8.63 4.11 -0.11
CA GLU A 67 9.95 3.50 0.11
C GLU A 67 10.06 2.88 1.52
N LYS A 68 9.54 3.54 2.56
CA LYS A 68 9.47 2.95 3.92
C LYS A 68 8.63 1.67 3.94
N VAL A 69 7.52 1.63 3.19
CA VAL A 69 6.71 0.40 3.03
C VAL A 69 7.55 -0.70 2.37
N SER A 70 8.27 -0.39 1.28
CA SER A 70 9.17 -1.35 0.63
C SER A 70 10.21 -1.91 1.60
N GLN A 71 10.84 -1.05 2.41
CA GLN A 71 11.80 -1.47 3.42
C GLN A 71 11.18 -2.33 4.53
N ALA A 72 9.95 -2.04 4.95
CA ALA A 72 9.23 -2.87 5.91
C ALA A 72 8.95 -4.27 5.35
N LEU A 73 8.52 -4.36 4.09
CA LEU A 73 8.30 -5.63 3.39
C LEU A 73 9.61 -6.44 3.28
N GLU A 74 10.74 -5.78 3.00
CA GLU A 74 12.05 -6.43 2.95
C GLU A 74 12.51 -6.95 4.33
N ARG A 75 12.25 -6.19 5.40
CA ARG A 75 12.50 -6.64 6.79
C ARG A 75 11.64 -7.85 7.17
N ASP A 76 10.42 -7.92 6.65
CA ASP A 76 9.53 -9.08 6.76
C ASP A 76 9.93 -10.25 5.83
N GLY A 77 11.08 -10.16 5.16
CA GLY A 77 11.66 -11.23 4.34
C GLY A 77 11.23 -11.23 2.88
N VAL A 78 10.46 -10.23 2.43
CA VAL A 78 10.05 -10.09 1.02
C VAL A 78 11.10 -9.33 0.21
N LYS A 79 12.30 -9.92 0.19
CA LYS A 79 13.45 -9.40 -0.54
C LYS A 79 13.32 -9.70 -2.03
N LEU A 80 13.83 -8.81 -2.88
CA LEU A 80 13.83 -9.05 -4.33
C LEU A 80 14.62 -10.31 -4.74
N THR A 81 15.56 -10.74 -3.91
CA THR A 81 16.36 -11.96 -4.11
C THR A 81 15.70 -13.22 -3.53
N ALA A 82 14.56 -13.10 -2.86
CA ALA A 82 13.83 -14.26 -2.32
C ALA A 82 13.24 -15.09 -3.47
N VAL A 83 13.25 -16.42 -3.31
CA VAL A 83 12.78 -17.37 -4.33
C VAL A 83 11.46 -17.98 -3.87
N PRO A 84 10.31 -17.40 -4.29
CA PRO A 84 9.01 -17.84 -3.80
C PRO A 84 8.64 -19.26 -4.26
N ARG A 85 7.99 -20.00 -3.37
CA ARG A 85 7.35 -21.29 -3.66
C ARG A 85 5.88 -21.26 -3.24
N LEU A 86 5.00 -21.76 -4.10
CA LEU A 86 3.59 -21.95 -3.74
C LEU A 86 3.45 -23.13 -2.78
N ASN A 87 2.73 -22.89 -1.68
CA ASN A 87 2.37 -23.91 -0.69
C ASN A 87 0.91 -24.41 -0.87
N CYS A 88 0.21 -23.91 -1.89
CA CYS A 88 -1.16 -24.32 -2.21
C CYS A 88 -1.34 -24.53 -3.70
N GLY A 89 -2.37 -25.29 -4.07
CA GLY A 89 -2.78 -25.43 -5.47
C GLY A 89 -3.35 -24.13 -6.04
N MET A 90 -3.33 -24.02 -7.37
CA MET A 90 -3.82 -22.85 -8.11
C MET A 90 -5.30 -22.54 -7.82
N GLU A 91 -6.13 -23.55 -7.59
CA GLU A 91 -7.56 -23.38 -7.24
C GLU A 91 -7.78 -22.60 -5.94
N LYS A 92 -6.83 -22.65 -5.00
CA LYS A 92 -6.93 -21.87 -3.76
C LYS A 92 -6.57 -20.40 -4.00
N LEU A 93 -5.68 -20.13 -4.96
CA LEU A 93 -5.32 -18.77 -5.35
C LEU A 93 -6.48 -18.07 -6.08
N THR A 94 -7.28 -18.79 -6.88
CA THR A 94 -8.43 -18.21 -7.58
C THR A 94 -9.56 -17.75 -6.65
N GLN A 95 -9.56 -18.20 -5.39
CA GLN A 95 -10.49 -17.74 -4.36
C GLN A 95 -10.02 -16.44 -3.67
N LEU A 96 -8.78 -16.04 -3.91
CA LEU A 96 -8.21 -14.81 -3.36
C LEU A 96 -8.50 -13.63 -4.27
N LYS A 97 -8.50 -12.42 -3.70
CA LYS A 97 -8.50 -11.17 -4.48
C LYS A 97 -7.13 -11.00 -5.13
N ILE A 98 -7.01 -11.55 -6.33
CA ILE A 98 -5.83 -11.55 -7.19
C ILE A 98 -6.26 -10.99 -8.55
N SER A 99 -5.60 -9.93 -8.98
CA SER A 99 -5.76 -9.36 -10.32
C SER A 99 -5.24 -10.34 -11.38
N PRO A 100 -5.70 -10.24 -12.65
CA PRO A 100 -5.17 -11.07 -13.73
C PRO A 100 -3.64 -11.01 -13.85
N GLN A 101 -3.06 -9.83 -13.61
CA GLN A 101 -1.62 -9.63 -13.63
C GLN A 101 -0.91 -10.39 -12.51
N GLU A 102 -1.40 -10.31 -11.27
CA GLU A 102 -0.87 -11.07 -10.15
C GLU A 102 -1.04 -12.58 -10.37
N GLY A 103 -2.19 -13.02 -10.88
CA GLY A 103 -2.46 -14.42 -11.20
C GLY A 103 -1.48 -14.97 -12.24
N TYR A 104 -1.22 -14.20 -13.29
CA TYR A 104 -0.19 -14.53 -14.28
C TYR A 104 1.20 -14.66 -13.65
N MET A 105 1.58 -13.72 -12.78
CA MET A 105 2.85 -13.80 -12.03
C MET A 105 2.95 -15.09 -11.22
N LEU A 106 1.88 -15.48 -10.53
CA LEU A 106 1.84 -16.68 -9.69
C LEU A 106 1.95 -17.98 -10.50
N THR A 107 1.55 -17.99 -11.77
CA THR A 107 1.79 -19.17 -12.65
C THR A 107 3.27 -19.46 -12.88
N ARG A 108 4.15 -18.49 -12.62
CA ARG A 108 5.61 -18.63 -12.73
C ARG A 108 6.28 -18.96 -11.39
N VAL A 109 5.53 -18.99 -10.29
CA VAL A 109 6.07 -19.26 -8.95
C VAL A 109 6.20 -20.77 -8.74
N ASN A 110 7.34 -21.30 -9.17
CA ASN A 110 7.71 -22.72 -9.05
C ASN A 110 8.98 -22.95 -8.21
N GLY A 111 9.51 -21.90 -7.58
CA GLY A 111 10.75 -21.95 -6.81
C GLY A 111 12.05 -21.92 -7.62
N SER A 112 11.98 -21.49 -8.89
CA SER A 112 13.17 -21.34 -9.76
C SER A 112 13.59 -19.89 -9.98
N TYR A 113 12.68 -18.93 -9.80
CA TYR A 113 12.91 -17.51 -10.06
C TYR A 113 12.81 -16.68 -8.79
N ASP A 114 13.72 -15.73 -8.61
CA ASP A 114 13.59 -14.73 -7.56
C ASP A 114 12.51 -13.68 -7.91
N ILE A 115 12.06 -12.92 -6.91
CA ILE A 115 11.05 -11.86 -7.10
C ILE A 115 11.51 -10.84 -8.16
N LYS A 116 12.81 -10.51 -8.20
CA LYS A 116 13.40 -9.61 -9.21
C LYS A 116 13.22 -10.13 -10.63
N SER A 117 13.40 -11.43 -10.86
CA SER A 117 13.23 -12.07 -12.17
C SER A 117 11.76 -12.15 -12.56
N LEU A 118 10.87 -12.41 -11.60
CA LEU A 118 9.42 -12.38 -11.81
C LEU A 118 8.94 -10.98 -12.24
N LEU A 119 9.46 -9.91 -11.62
CA LEU A 119 9.19 -8.52 -12.02
C LEU A 119 9.60 -8.22 -13.47
N LYS A 120 10.71 -8.78 -13.96
CA LYS A 120 11.14 -8.59 -15.35
C LYS A 120 10.18 -9.22 -16.36
N MET A 121 9.54 -10.33 -16.00
CA MET A 121 8.58 -11.03 -16.85
C MET A 121 7.21 -10.38 -16.84
N ASN A 122 6.86 -9.72 -15.74
CA ASN A 122 5.57 -9.09 -15.54
C ASN A 122 5.77 -7.71 -14.86
N PRO A 123 5.91 -6.64 -15.66
CA PRO A 123 6.20 -5.31 -15.14
C PRO A 123 5.05 -4.79 -14.27
N ALA A 124 5.28 -4.74 -12.96
CA ALA A 124 4.42 -4.11 -11.96
C ALA A 124 5.29 -3.21 -11.07
N PRO A 125 4.72 -2.24 -10.34
CA PRO A 125 5.51 -1.49 -9.37
C PRO A 125 6.13 -2.43 -8.33
N LYS A 126 7.41 -2.19 -8.00
CA LYS A 126 8.20 -3.02 -7.07
C LYS A 126 7.43 -3.29 -5.77
N VAL A 127 6.93 -2.23 -5.16
CA VAL A 127 6.24 -2.28 -3.86
C VAL A 127 4.94 -3.10 -3.92
N ASP A 128 4.20 -3.04 -5.03
CA ASP A 128 2.97 -3.84 -5.21
C ASP A 128 3.29 -5.33 -5.29
N THR A 129 4.36 -5.68 -5.99
CA THR A 129 4.81 -7.07 -6.08
C THR A 129 5.28 -7.59 -4.73
N GLN A 130 6.02 -6.78 -3.97
CA GLN A 130 6.41 -7.13 -2.60
C GLN A 130 5.17 -7.29 -1.70
N LEU A 131 4.18 -6.42 -1.84
CA LEU A 131 2.94 -6.49 -1.07
C LEU A 131 2.15 -7.77 -1.38
N LEU A 132 2.04 -8.16 -2.66
CA LEU A 132 1.44 -9.43 -3.07
C LEU A 132 2.10 -10.61 -2.33
N PHE A 133 3.44 -10.72 -2.42
CA PHE A 133 4.16 -11.84 -1.80
C PHE A 133 4.10 -11.79 -0.28
N TRP A 134 4.06 -10.60 0.32
CA TRP A 134 3.86 -10.45 1.75
C TRP A 134 2.49 -10.99 2.21
N ARG A 135 1.40 -10.63 1.52
CA ARG A 135 0.06 -11.13 1.83
C ARG A 135 0.00 -12.64 1.72
N LEU A 136 0.53 -13.20 0.62
CA LEU A 136 0.55 -14.64 0.38
C LEU A 136 1.43 -15.38 1.38
N LYS A 137 2.54 -14.78 1.82
CA LYS A 137 3.37 -15.32 2.90
C LYS A 137 2.62 -15.33 4.22
N LYS A 138 1.99 -14.22 4.61
CA LYS A 138 1.23 -14.11 5.86
C LYS A 138 0.05 -15.09 5.91
N SER A 139 -0.60 -15.36 4.79
CA SER A 139 -1.69 -16.33 4.71
C SER A 139 -1.22 -17.78 4.49
N GLY A 140 0.09 -18.03 4.45
CA GLY A 140 0.68 -19.36 4.28
C GLY A 140 0.59 -19.95 2.87
N HIS A 141 0.23 -19.16 1.86
CA HIS A 141 0.15 -19.59 0.45
C HIS A 141 1.50 -19.58 -0.26
N VAL A 142 2.45 -18.78 0.22
CA VAL A 142 3.82 -18.71 -0.33
C VAL A 142 4.85 -18.86 0.78
N ALA A 143 5.91 -19.63 0.52
CA ALA A 143 7.15 -19.60 1.27
C ALA A 143 8.19 -18.75 0.53
N LEU A 144 8.98 -17.96 1.28
CA LEU A 144 10.05 -17.09 0.79
C LEU A 144 11.38 -17.43 1.46
#